data_AF-A0A941A5P0-F1
#
_entry.id   AF-A0A941A5P0-F1
#
_cell.length_a   1.000
_cell.length_b   1.000
_cell.length_c   1.000
_cell.angle_alpha   90.00
_cell.angle_beta   90.00
_cell.angle_gamma   90.00
#
_symmetry.space_group_name_H-M   'P 1'
#
loop_
_entity.id
_entity.type
_entity.pdbx_description
1 polymer ?
#
loop_
_entity_poly.entity_id
_entity_poly.type
_entity_poly.pdbx_seq_one_letter_code
_entity_poly.pdbx_strand_id
1 'polypeptide(L)'
;MPFFIRGSRSVLLILSFLLTVGLMGAAHAAVPLMPVEEIQVGAQGIARTVISGTRIEEFGVEVLGIMKNKGAVGDLILVRTYGDVIERSGGVAQGMSGSPVYIDGRLIGAIGYGFSLTDQRTAMVTPIHDMLKLLDRTPVKALEPPTVESIDKKELLATPLMAAGFGTNALSFLQLKLKSLNLTPYTVGDPPPDIAYGELEPGSSVGVQLVRGDVSLGALGTVTYVDEGKVLAFGHPFLKRGQTGFLMTNAYVFTTIRGIESSFKVGSTGEVIGTISQDRGAGIAGEMNLYPGVVPMRMNI
;
A
#
# COMPACT_ATOMS: atom_id res chain seq x y z
N MET A 1 1.04 -15.68 74.46
CA MET A 1 2.18 -15.21 73.64
C MET A 1 1.66 -14.84 72.26
N PRO A 2 1.68 -13.56 71.84
CA PRO A 2 1.23 -13.18 70.51
C PRO A 2 2.39 -13.21 69.52
N PHE A 3 2.21 -13.88 68.37
CA PHE A 3 3.08 -13.77 67.21
C PHE A 3 2.51 -12.68 66.28
N PHE A 4 3.19 -11.54 66.20
CA PHE A 4 2.90 -10.48 65.22
C PHE A 4 3.46 -10.89 63.86
N ILE A 5 2.60 -11.22 62.90
CA ILE A 5 2.99 -11.32 61.49
C ILE A 5 3.00 -9.90 60.91
N ARG A 6 4.20 -9.33 60.84
CA ARG A 6 4.49 -8.04 60.22
C ARG A 6 4.75 -8.27 58.73
N GLY A 7 3.73 -8.13 57.88
CA GLY A 7 3.90 -8.33 56.44
C GLY A 7 2.66 -8.09 55.61
N SER A 8 2.20 -6.84 55.47
CA SER A 8 1.20 -6.50 54.45
C SER A 8 1.11 -4.98 54.19
N ARG A 9 2.25 -4.35 53.90
CA ARG A 9 2.24 -2.98 53.32
C ARG A 9 3.03 -2.91 52.03
N SER A 10 4.16 -3.63 51.96
CA SER A 10 5.00 -3.68 50.76
C SER A 10 4.37 -4.48 49.60
N VAL A 11 3.63 -5.56 49.90
CA VAL A 11 2.99 -6.40 48.87
C VAL A 11 1.81 -5.70 48.20
N LEU A 12 1.04 -4.89 48.95
CA LEU A 12 -0.08 -4.13 48.42
C LEU A 12 0.36 -2.97 47.50
N LEU A 13 1.49 -2.33 47.82
CA LEU A 13 2.09 -1.27 47.01
C LEU A 13 2.73 -1.80 45.72
N ILE A 14 3.33 -2.99 45.76
CA ILE A 14 3.89 -3.63 44.55
C ILE A 14 2.77 -4.10 43.62
N LEU A 15 1.65 -4.62 44.14
CA LEU A 15 0.49 -4.96 43.31
C LEU A 15 -0.18 -3.72 42.70
N SER A 16 -0.29 -2.60 43.43
CA SER A 16 -0.87 -1.39 42.84
C SER A 16 0.05 -0.75 41.78
N PHE A 17 1.38 -0.85 41.95
CA PHE A 17 2.34 -0.35 40.97
C PHE A 17 2.38 -1.21 39.69
N LEU A 18 2.29 -2.53 39.82
CA LEU A 18 2.16 -3.45 38.68
C LEU A 18 0.81 -3.29 37.94
N LEU A 19 -0.26 -2.93 38.64
CA LEU A 19 -1.57 -2.67 38.03
C LEU A 19 -1.60 -1.33 37.28
N THR A 20 -0.81 -0.32 37.70
CA THR A 20 -0.70 0.95 36.97
C THR A 20 0.25 0.88 35.78
N VAL A 21 1.27 0.02 35.80
CA VAL A 21 2.19 -0.16 34.65
C VAL A 21 1.57 -1.07 33.58
N GLY A 22 0.65 -1.97 33.95
CA GLY A 22 -0.06 -2.85 33.01
C GLY A 22 -1.16 -2.18 32.18
N LEU A 23 -1.47 -0.90 32.43
CA LEU A 23 -2.55 -0.16 31.76
C LEU A 23 -2.05 1.01 30.88
N MET A 24 -0.76 1.11 30.58
CA MET A 24 -0.29 1.88 29.43
C MET A 24 -0.35 0.99 28.19
N GLY A 25 -1.58 0.66 27.77
CA GLY A 25 -1.81 0.30 26.38
C GLY A 25 -1.28 1.46 25.54
N ALA A 26 -0.42 1.17 24.57
CA ALA A 26 -0.03 2.16 23.57
C ALA A 26 -1.32 2.67 22.91
N ALA A 27 -1.79 3.82 23.36
CA ALA A 27 -2.80 4.56 22.63
C ALA A 27 -2.17 4.85 21.27
N HIS A 28 -2.57 4.09 20.25
CA HIS A 28 -2.29 4.46 18.87
C HIS A 28 -2.96 5.82 18.68
N ALA A 29 -2.19 6.89 18.80
CA ALA A 29 -2.67 8.21 18.47
C ALA A 29 -3.05 8.16 17.00
N ALA A 30 -4.34 8.36 16.69
CA ALA A 30 -4.81 8.47 15.33
C ALA A 30 -3.94 9.47 14.58
N VAL A 31 -3.38 9.06 13.45
CA VAL A 31 -2.51 9.91 12.63
C VAL A 31 -3.26 11.21 12.34
N PRO A 32 -2.74 12.38 12.74
CA PRO A 32 -3.41 13.64 12.46
C PRO A 32 -3.65 13.81 10.96
N LEU A 33 -4.86 14.18 10.57
CA LEU A 33 -5.23 14.36 9.16
C LEU A 33 -5.22 15.83 8.79
N MET A 34 -4.83 16.15 7.56
CA MET A 34 -4.93 17.49 6.99
C MET A 34 -5.87 17.47 5.78
N PRO A 35 -6.99 18.22 5.82
CA PRO A 35 -7.89 18.33 4.68
C PRO A 35 -7.27 19.19 3.58
N VAL A 36 -7.73 18.99 2.34
CA VAL A 36 -7.16 19.61 1.13
C VAL A 36 -7.22 21.14 1.20
N GLU A 37 -8.24 21.68 1.85
CA GLU A 37 -8.50 23.11 2.00
C GLU A 37 -7.42 23.83 2.84
N GLU A 38 -6.74 23.09 3.73
CA GLU A 38 -5.67 23.63 4.58
C GLU A 38 -4.30 23.61 3.88
N ILE A 39 -4.17 22.90 2.76
CA ILE A 39 -2.90 22.70 2.06
C ILE A 39 -2.54 23.96 1.27
N GLN A 40 -1.32 24.46 1.47
CA GLN A 40 -0.80 25.63 0.77
C GLN A 40 0.23 25.24 -0.30
N VAL A 41 0.24 25.97 -1.41
CA VAL A 41 1.29 25.84 -2.43
C VAL A 41 2.63 26.29 -1.86
N GLY A 42 3.69 25.56 -2.18
CA GLY A 42 5.04 25.72 -1.63
C GLY A 42 5.24 25.04 -0.28
N ALA A 43 4.19 24.48 0.34
CA ALA A 43 4.31 23.72 1.58
C ALA A 43 5.24 22.52 1.37
N GLN A 44 6.15 22.34 2.32
CA GLN A 44 7.12 21.25 2.33
C GLN A 44 6.62 20.12 3.22
N GLY A 45 6.98 18.90 2.87
CA GLY A 45 6.55 17.71 3.60
C GLY A 45 7.48 16.53 3.39
N ILE A 46 7.06 15.40 3.94
CA ILE A 46 7.75 14.11 3.78
C ILE A 46 6.80 13.06 3.24
N ALA A 47 7.35 12.11 2.49
CA ALA A 47 6.65 10.90 2.08
C ALA A 47 7.49 9.66 2.42
N ARG A 48 6.81 8.52 2.58
CA ARG A 48 7.44 7.26 3.04
C ARG A 48 7.22 6.11 2.07
N THR A 49 8.25 5.32 1.83
CA THR A 49 8.14 4.10 1.02
C THR A 49 9.32 3.15 1.27
N VAL A 50 9.27 1.93 0.74
CA VAL A 50 10.41 1.00 0.70
C VAL A 50 10.98 0.92 -0.72
N ILE A 51 12.28 1.10 -0.90
CA ILE A 51 12.94 0.91 -2.22
C ILE A 51 13.95 -0.25 -2.25
N SER A 52 14.26 -0.83 -1.09
CA SER A 52 15.05 -2.05 -0.96
C SER A 52 14.77 -2.74 0.37
N GLY A 53 14.70 -4.06 0.35
CA GLY A 53 14.33 -4.89 1.49
C GLY A 53 12.88 -4.68 1.91
N THR A 54 12.71 -4.49 3.22
CA THR A 54 11.46 -4.12 3.89
C THR A 54 11.56 -2.79 4.63
N ARG A 55 12.73 -2.13 4.58
CA ARG A 55 13.00 -0.90 5.33
C ARG A 55 12.29 0.30 4.71
N ILE A 56 11.49 0.98 5.52
CA ILE A 56 10.87 2.24 5.14
C ILE A 56 11.92 3.36 5.13
N GLU A 57 11.93 4.13 4.06
CA GLU A 57 12.76 5.31 3.85
C GLU A 57 11.87 6.53 3.58
N GLU A 58 12.37 7.71 3.94
CA GLU A 58 11.66 8.98 3.76
C GLU A 58 12.25 9.79 2.60
N PHE A 59 11.41 10.60 1.97
CA PHE A 59 11.81 11.57 0.95
C PHE A 59 10.99 12.84 1.02
N GLY A 60 11.54 13.92 0.47
CA GLY A 60 10.92 15.24 0.53
C GLY A 60 9.83 15.41 -0.52
N VAL A 61 8.82 16.20 -0.17
CA VAL A 61 7.78 16.66 -1.09
C VAL A 61 7.57 18.17 -0.97
N GLU A 62 7.26 18.80 -2.09
CA GLU A 62 6.81 20.19 -2.17
C GLU A 62 5.47 20.24 -2.89
N VAL A 63 4.48 20.93 -2.31
CA VAL A 63 3.18 21.14 -2.96
C VAL A 63 3.31 22.16 -4.08
N LEU A 64 2.98 21.77 -5.31
CA LEU A 64 2.97 22.65 -6.48
C LEU A 64 1.59 23.25 -6.75
N GLY A 65 0.52 22.55 -6.38
CA GLY A 65 -0.85 23.00 -6.68
C GLY A 65 -1.92 22.01 -6.27
N ILE A 66 -3.17 22.46 -6.29
CA ILE A 66 -4.36 21.63 -6.09
C ILE A 66 -5.14 21.58 -7.41
N MET A 67 -5.27 20.39 -7.96
CA MET A 67 -5.98 20.11 -9.21
C MET A 67 -7.44 19.74 -8.91
N LYS A 68 -8.33 20.73 -8.97
CA LYS A 68 -9.75 20.56 -8.63
C LYS A 68 -10.48 19.61 -9.59
N ASN A 69 -11.19 18.62 -9.04
CA ASN A 69 -12.00 17.64 -9.79
C ASN A 69 -11.24 16.93 -10.94
N LYS A 70 -9.95 16.60 -10.73
CA LYS A 70 -9.12 15.88 -11.71
C LYS A 70 -8.89 14.42 -11.37
N GLY A 71 -9.08 14.03 -10.12
CA GLY A 71 -9.00 12.63 -9.69
C GLY A 71 -10.28 11.86 -10.00
N ALA A 72 -10.20 10.53 -9.91
CA ALA A 72 -11.36 9.66 -10.12
C ALA A 72 -12.49 9.87 -9.10
N VAL A 73 -12.20 10.52 -7.97
CA VAL A 73 -13.12 10.72 -6.84
C VAL A 73 -13.13 12.16 -6.30
N GLY A 74 -12.38 13.10 -6.92
CA GLY A 74 -12.27 14.46 -6.40
C GLY A 74 -10.99 15.19 -6.82
N ASP A 75 -10.40 15.91 -5.88
CA ASP A 75 -9.20 16.71 -6.08
C ASP A 75 -7.95 15.83 -6.14
N LEU A 76 -6.90 16.34 -6.78
CA LEU A 76 -5.54 15.79 -6.66
C LEU A 76 -4.59 16.88 -6.20
N ILE A 77 -3.61 16.53 -5.37
CA ILE A 77 -2.58 17.47 -4.93
C ILE A 77 -1.32 17.21 -5.78
N LEU A 78 -0.92 18.20 -6.58
CA LEU A 78 0.28 18.11 -7.40
C LEU A 78 1.51 18.39 -6.53
N VAL A 79 2.48 17.48 -6.53
CA VAL A 79 3.69 17.61 -5.71
C VAL A 79 4.96 17.39 -6.53
N ARG A 80 6.05 18.06 -6.15
CA ARG A 80 7.41 17.74 -6.57
C ARG A 80 8.06 16.90 -5.48
N THR A 81 8.70 15.81 -5.86
CA THR A 81 9.42 14.91 -4.96
C THR A 81 10.93 15.08 -5.12
N TYR A 82 11.68 14.93 -4.03
CA TYR A 82 13.13 15.10 -4.02
C TYR A 82 13.80 14.31 -2.89
N GLY A 83 15.13 14.23 -2.94
CA GLY A 83 15.95 13.52 -1.96
C GLY A 83 16.49 12.19 -2.46
N ASP A 84 17.34 11.55 -1.66
CA ASP A 84 18.13 10.37 -2.03
C ASP A 84 17.28 9.21 -2.57
N VAL A 85 16.16 8.91 -1.92
CA VAL A 85 15.23 7.84 -2.35
C VAL A 85 14.73 8.08 -3.77
N ILE A 86 14.38 9.32 -4.12
CA ILE A 86 13.90 9.69 -5.46
C ILE A 86 15.03 9.61 -6.48
N GLU A 87 16.25 10.03 -6.13
CA GLU A 87 17.41 9.89 -7.02
C GLU A 87 17.72 8.42 -7.31
N ARG A 88 17.81 7.58 -6.27
CA ARG A 88 18.09 6.14 -6.40
C ARG A 88 17.00 5.42 -7.17
N SER A 89 15.74 5.78 -6.96
CA SER A 89 14.58 5.22 -7.65
C SER A 89 14.47 5.64 -9.12
N GLY A 90 15.16 6.72 -9.51
CA GLY A 90 14.94 7.37 -10.80
C GLY A 90 13.55 7.97 -10.87
N GLY A 91 13.18 8.76 -9.86
CA GLY A 91 11.85 9.36 -9.75
C GLY A 91 10.86 8.54 -8.91
N VAL A 92 9.59 8.93 -9.00
CA VAL A 92 8.45 8.21 -8.43
C VAL A 92 8.21 6.96 -9.26
N ALA A 93 8.71 5.84 -8.75
CA ALA A 93 8.62 4.54 -9.40
C ALA A 93 7.26 3.85 -9.18
N GLN A 94 6.78 3.10 -10.16
CA GLN A 94 5.64 2.21 -10.00
C GLN A 94 5.90 1.22 -8.85
N GLY A 95 4.92 1.03 -7.97
CA GLY A 95 5.09 0.34 -6.68
C GLY A 95 5.40 1.28 -5.50
N MET A 96 5.72 2.55 -5.74
CA MET A 96 5.61 3.62 -4.72
C MET A 96 4.17 4.12 -4.56
N SER A 97 3.26 3.73 -5.45
CA SER A 97 1.82 4.00 -5.32
C SER A 97 1.33 3.65 -3.93
N GLY A 98 0.71 4.60 -3.24
CA GLY A 98 0.26 4.49 -1.87
C GLY A 98 1.22 5.09 -0.83
N SER A 99 2.38 5.61 -1.24
CA SER A 99 3.32 6.26 -0.31
C SER A 99 2.63 7.40 0.44
N PRO A 100 2.48 7.32 1.77
CA PRO A 100 1.79 8.35 2.54
C PRO A 100 2.60 9.63 2.55
N VAL A 101 1.90 10.77 2.44
CA VAL A 101 2.49 12.10 2.35
C VAL A 101 2.01 12.94 3.53
N TYR A 102 2.95 13.60 4.20
CA TYR A 102 2.70 14.37 5.41
C TYR A 102 3.19 15.81 5.26
N ILE A 103 2.40 16.76 5.74
CA ILE A 103 2.77 18.17 5.92
C ILE A 103 2.55 18.51 7.38
N ASP A 104 3.57 19.08 8.05
CA ASP A 104 3.54 19.39 9.48
C ASP A 104 3.12 18.19 10.36
N GLY A 105 3.56 16.98 9.98
CA GLY A 105 3.23 15.73 10.67
C GLY A 105 1.79 15.24 10.47
N ARG A 106 0.98 15.93 9.66
CA ARG A 106 -0.40 15.54 9.34
C ARG A 106 -0.46 14.87 7.97
N LEU A 107 -1.15 13.74 7.87
CA LEU A 107 -1.34 12.99 6.64
C LEU A 107 -2.28 13.76 5.70
N ILE A 108 -1.81 14.07 4.50
CA ILE A 108 -2.59 14.73 3.46
C ILE A 108 -3.15 13.74 2.44
N GLY A 109 -2.53 12.57 2.28
CA GLY A 109 -2.92 11.58 1.27
C GLY A 109 -1.79 10.63 0.90
N ALA A 110 -1.93 10.02 -0.27
CA ALA A 110 -0.92 9.12 -0.82
C ALA A 110 -0.54 9.47 -2.26
N ILE A 111 0.73 9.28 -2.63
CA ILE A 111 1.15 9.32 -4.03
C ILE A 111 0.38 8.23 -4.80
N GLY A 112 -0.49 8.65 -5.71
CA GLY A 112 -1.32 7.75 -6.52
C GLY A 112 -0.89 7.72 -7.99
N TYR A 113 -0.34 8.81 -8.50
CA TYR A 113 -0.06 8.94 -9.93
C TYR A 113 1.27 9.68 -10.17
N GLY A 114 1.91 9.37 -11.29
CA GLY A 114 3.11 10.04 -11.78
C GLY A 114 2.96 10.40 -13.26
N PHE A 115 3.96 11.10 -13.80
CA PHE A 115 4.01 11.45 -15.22
C PHE A 115 4.97 10.53 -15.96
N SER A 116 4.45 9.74 -16.90
CA SER A 116 5.28 8.87 -17.75
C SER A 116 6.01 9.66 -18.84
N LEU A 117 7.16 9.15 -19.28
CA LEU A 117 8.00 9.67 -20.38
C LEU A 117 8.54 11.10 -20.21
N THR A 118 8.29 11.76 -19.08
CA THR A 118 8.58 13.18 -18.87
C THR A 118 9.25 13.42 -17.51
N ASP A 119 8.64 14.21 -16.62
CA ASP A 119 9.17 14.52 -15.30
C ASP A 119 8.81 13.43 -14.29
N GLN A 120 9.75 12.52 -14.03
CA GLN A 120 9.58 11.44 -13.06
C GLN A 120 9.64 11.92 -11.60
N ARG A 121 9.91 13.19 -11.32
CA ARG A 121 9.91 13.73 -9.94
C ARG A 121 8.60 14.39 -9.56
N THR A 122 7.73 14.66 -10.51
CA THR A 122 6.41 15.22 -10.23
C THR A 122 5.38 14.10 -10.09
N ALA A 123 4.51 14.22 -9.10
CA ALA A 123 3.47 13.23 -8.81
C ALA A 123 2.16 13.89 -8.38
N MET A 124 1.10 13.11 -8.36
CA MET A 124 -0.20 13.52 -7.84
C MET A 124 -0.55 12.66 -6.63
N VAL A 125 -0.95 13.34 -5.55
CA VAL A 125 -1.37 12.76 -4.30
C VAL A 125 -2.89 12.72 -4.26
N THR A 126 -3.43 11.53 -3.99
CA THR A 126 -4.85 11.33 -3.73
C THR A 126 -5.14 11.70 -2.28
N PRO A 127 -6.07 12.65 -2.02
CA PRO A 127 -6.35 13.13 -0.68
C PRO A 127 -6.78 12.02 0.29
N ILE A 128 -6.30 12.08 1.53
CA ILE A 128 -6.59 11.06 2.54
C ILE A 128 -8.09 10.93 2.83
N HIS A 129 -8.84 12.04 2.83
CA HIS A 129 -10.27 12.04 3.08
C HIS A 129 -11.06 11.28 2.01
N ASP A 130 -10.58 11.24 0.77
CA ASP A 130 -11.19 10.43 -0.28
C ASP A 130 -10.86 8.94 -0.13
N MET A 131 -9.65 8.64 0.34
CA MET A 131 -9.22 7.26 0.61
C MET A 131 -9.96 6.65 1.81
N LEU A 132 -10.19 7.42 2.88
CA LEU A 132 -10.87 6.95 4.09
C LEU A 132 -12.31 6.48 3.83
N LYS A 133 -13.00 7.04 2.84
CA LYS A 133 -14.35 6.60 2.41
C LYS A 133 -14.39 5.13 1.95
N LEU A 134 -13.24 4.51 1.68
CA LEU A 134 -13.18 3.08 1.32
C LEU A 134 -13.30 2.18 2.56
N LEU A 135 -12.90 2.66 3.75
CA LEU A 135 -12.98 1.91 5.00
C LEU A 135 -14.41 1.79 5.53
N ASP A 136 -15.29 2.73 5.17
CA ASP A 136 -16.71 2.72 5.55
C ASP A 136 -17.53 1.69 4.77
N ARG A 137 -16.94 1.02 3.78
CA ARG A 137 -17.63 0.06 2.92
C ARG A 137 -17.55 -1.33 3.52
N THR A 138 -18.71 -1.95 3.74
CA THR A 138 -18.80 -3.29 4.32
C THR A 138 -18.01 -4.32 3.48
N PRO A 139 -17.08 -5.07 4.09
CA PRO A 139 -16.49 -6.24 3.47
C PRO A 139 -17.58 -7.29 3.22
N VAL A 140 -17.73 -7.78 1.99
CA VAL A 140 -18.72 -8.83 1.68
C VAL A 140 -18.12 -10.21 1.87
N LYS A 141 -18.90 -11.07 2.52
CA LYS A 141 -18.77 -12.53 2.49
C LYS A 141 -18.89 -13.00 1.02
N ALA A 142 -17.78 -13.44 0.45
CA ALA A 142 -17.62 -14.18 -0.82
C ALA A 142 -18.71 -14.05 -1.93
N LEU A 143 -18.31 -13.33 -3.00
CA LEU A 143 -18.52 -13.58 -4.44
C LEU A 143 -19.95 -13.59 -5.02
N GLU A 144 -20.41 -12.40 -5.45
CA GLU A 144 -21.02 -12.28 -6.78
C GLU A 144 -20.00 -11.64 -7.74
N PRO A 145 -19.88 -12.10 -9.00
CA PRO A 145 -18.97 -11.50 -9.96
C PRO A 145 -19.41 -10.05 -10.26
N PRO A 146 -18.53 -9.05 -10.12
CA PRO A 146 -18.91 -7.67 -10.40
C PRO A 146 -19.23 -7.50 -11.90
N THR A 147 -20.34 -6.82 -12.18
CA THR A 147 -20.65 -6.31 -13.52
C THR A 147 -19.55 -5.35 -13.95
N VAL A 148 -18.93 -5.63 -15.10
CA VAL A 148 -17.87 -4.80 -15.68
C VAL A 148 -18.51 -3.51 -16.19
N GLU A 149 -18.50 -2.45 -15.39
CA GLU A 149 -18.79 -1.11 -15.90
C GLU A 149 -17.66 -0.65 -16.81
N SER A 150 -18.02 0.02 -17.91
CA SER A 150 -17.12 0.44 -18.96
C SER A 150 -16.00 1.34 -18.41
N ILE A 151 -14.77 0.89 -18.60
CA ILE A 151 -13.55 1.57 -18.17
C ILE A 151 -13.40 2.87 -18.97
N ASP A 152 -13.43 4.00 -18.27
CA ASP A 152 -12.91 5.25 -18.84
C ASP A 152 -11.37 5.14 -18.85
N LYS A 153 -10.82 4.84 -20.04
CA LYS A 153 -9.41 4.42 -20.26
C LYS A 153 -8.37 5.54 -20.07
N LYS A 154 -8.78 6.73 -19.65
CA LYS A 154 -7.87 7.84 -19.47
C LYS A 154 -7.15 7.70 -18.12
N GLU A 155 -5.82 7.62 -18.21
CA GLU A 155 -4.86 7.88 -17.11
C GLU A 155 -4.50 6.73 -16.16
N LEU A 156 -4.68 5.46 -16.55
CA LEU A 156 -4.01 4.35 -15.85
C LEU A 156 -2.67 4.04 -16.52
N LEU A 157 -1.57 4.40 -15.83
CA LEU A 157 -0.24 3.92 -16.20
C LEU A 157 -0.23 2.39 -16.20
N ALA A 158 0.54 1.79 -17.10
CA ALA A 158 0.70 0.35 -17.14
C ALA A 158 1.17 -0.15 -15.76
N THR A 159 0.39 -1.01 -15.10
CA THR A 159 0.73 -1.52 -13.78
C THR A 159 1.60 -2.76 -13.92
N PRO A 160 2.83 -2.77 -13.39
CA PRO A 160 3.70 -3.93 -13.40
C PRO A 160 3.08 -5.05 -12.57
N LEU A 161 3.09 -6.26 -13.11
CA LEU A 161 2.79 -7.47 -12.37
C LEU A 161 4.06 -8.28 -12.18
N MET A 162 4.40 -8.57 -10.94
CA MET A 162 5.45 -9.49 -10.57
C MET A 162 4.94 -10.90 -10.84
N ALA A 163 5.61 -11.60 -11.77
CA ALA A 163 5.25 -12.93 -12.22
C ALA A 163 6.38 -13.93 -11.88
N ALA A 164 6.06 -14.99 -11.15
CA ALA A 164 7.01 -16.08 -10.86
C ALA A 164 6.43 -17.44 -11.30
N GLY A 165 7.31 -18.39 -11.61
CA GLY A 165 6.94 -19.74 -12.05
C GLY A 165 6.49 -19.89 -13.51
N PHE A 166 6.39 -18.79 -14.28
CA PHE A 166 6.02 -18.84 -15.69
C PHE A 166 7.23 -19.14 -16.59
N GLY A 167 7.09 -20.11 -17.49
CA GLY A 167 8.03 -20.27 -18.61
C GLY A 167 7.94 -19.11 -19.61
N THR A 168 9.01 -18.86 -20.37
CA THR A 168 9.12 -17.70 -21.29
C THR A 168 7.94 -17.58 -22.27
N ASN A 169 7.50 -18.69 -22.85
CA ASN A 169 6.38 -18.69 -23.79
C ASN A 169 5.05 -18.34 -23.10
N ALA A 170 4.83 -18.85 -21.89
CA ALA A 170 3.63 -18.57 -21.11
C ALA A 170 3.60 -17.10 -20.67
N LEU A 171 4.73 -16.53 -20.26
CA LEU A 171 4.84 -15.12 -19.92
C LEU A 171 4.60 -14.20 -21.12
N SER A 172 5.22 -14.50 -22.27
CA SER A 172 4.98 -13.74 -23.51
C SER A 172 3.51 -13.76 -23.90
N PHE A 173 2.86 -14.93 -23.78
CA PHE A 173 1.42 -15.04 -23.99
C PHE A 173 0.61 -14.20 -22.99
N LEU A 174 0.98 -14.24 -21.71
CA LEU A 174 0.34 -13.46 -20.66
C LEU A 174 0.46 -11.96 -20.91
N GLN A 175 1.66 -11.46 -21.26
CA GLN A 175 1.91 -10.06 -21.61
C GLN A 175 1.02 -9.60 -22.78
N LEU A 176 0.88 -10.41 -23.83
CA LEU A 176 0.02 -10.10 -24.97
C LEU A 176 -1.46 -9.99 -24.55
N LYS A 177 -1.94 -10.87 -23.67
CA LYS A 177 -3.34 -10.89 -23.22
C LYS A 177 -3.67 -9.79 -22.23
N LEU A 178 -2.71 -9.41 -21.39
CA LEU A 178 -2.91 -8.39 -20.35
C LEU A 178 -2.70 -6.95 -20.83
N LYS A 179 -2.14 -6.76 -22.04
CA LYS A 179 -1.98 -5.44 -22.66
C LYS A 179 -3.28 -4.65 -22.74
N SER A 180 -4.42 -5.30 -22.98
CA SER A 180 -5.73 -4.63 -23.05
C SER A 180 -6.25 -4.12 -21.70
N LEU A 181 -5.67 -4.60 -20.60
CA LEU A 181 -5.99 -4.23 -19.22
C LEU A 181 -4.96 -3.26 -18.64
N ASN A 182 -4.00 -2.76 -19.42
CA ASN A 182 -2.86 -1.97 -18.95
C ASN A 182 -2.06 -2.66 -17.83
N LEU A 183 -1.89 -3.98 -17.92
CA LEU A 183 -1.11 -4.78 -16.98
C LEU A 183 0.10 -5.35 -17.71
N THR A 184 1.29 -5.18 -17.13
CA THR A 184 2.55 -5.64 -17.75
C THR A 184 3.28 -6.60 -16.82
N PRO A 185 3.21 -7.92 -17.07
CA PRO A 185 3.98 -8.92 -16.33
C PRO A 185 5.48 -8.82 -16.55
N TYR A 186 6.24 -8.88 -15.46
CA TYR A 186 7.69 -9.00 -15.42
C TYR A 186 8.09 -10.22 -14.58
N THR A 187 9.03 -11.01 -15.08
CA THR A 187 9.57 -12.13 -14.30
C THR A 187 10.32 -11.62 -13.09
N VAL A 188 10.03 -12.20 -11.93
CA VAL A 188 10.80 -11.98 -10.70
C VAL A 188 11.17 -13.32 -10.05
N GLY A 189 12.21 -13.29 -9.23
CA GLY A 189 12.58 -14.42 -8.38
C GLY A 189 11.79 -14.44 -7.07
N ASP A 190 11.97 -15.52 -6.32
CA ASP A 190 11.42 -15.66 -4.98
C ASP A 190 12.07 -14.70 -3.99
N PRO A 191 11.33 -14.20 -2.98
CA PRO A 191 11.93 -13.43 -1.90
C PRO A 191 13.05 -14.25 -1.21
N PRO A 192 14.09 -13.59 -0.64
CA PRO A 192 15.05 -14.25 0.23
C PRO A 192 14.37 -15.11 1.31
N PRO A 193 14.95 -16.26 1.70
CA PRO A 193 14.41 -17.04 2.80
C PRO A 193 14.48 -16.24 4.12
N ASP A 194 13.55 -16.52 5.04
CA ASP A 194 13.53 -16.00 6.41
C ASP A 194 13.45 -14.46 6.55
N ILE A 195 12.69 -13.79 5.67
CA ILE A 195 12.45 -12.36 5.80
C ILE A 195 11.49 -12.06 6.96
N ALA A 196 11.95 -11.23 7.88
CA ALA A 196 11.09 -10.58 8.86
C ALA A 196 10.39 -9.37 8.22
N TYR A 197 9.14 -9.55 7.82
CA TYR A 197 8.34 -8.49 7.19
C TYR A 197 7.84 -7.43 8.19
N GLY A 198 7.75 -7.75 9.48
CA GLY A 198 7.15 -6.88 10.49
C GLY A 198 5.64 -6.71 10.31
N GLU A 199 5.03 -5.87 11.14
CA GLU A 199 3.64 -5.44 10.95
C GLU A 199 3.57 -4.41 9.81
N LEU A 200 2.43 -4.35 9.11
CA LEU A 200 2.22 -3.29 8.14
C LEU A 200 2.01 -1.96 8.84
N GLU A 201 2.76 -0.95 8.42
CA GLU A 201 2.64 0.43 8.87
C GLU A 201 2.68 1.39 7.66
N PRO A 202 2.27 2.67 7.80
CA PRO A 202 2.35 3.65 6.73
C PRO A 202 3.76 3.76 6.13
N GLY A 203 3.90 3.41 4.84
CA GLY A 203 5.16 3.32 4.11
C GLY A 203 5.64 1.90 3.83
N SER A 204 5.10 0.87 4.50
CA SER A 204 5.44 -0.54 4.25
C SER A 204 5.08 -0.95 2.82
N SER A 205 5.80 -1.93 2.27
CA SER A 205 5.42 -2.54 0.99
C SER A 205 4.27 -3.54 1.19
N VAL A 206 3.26 -3.44 0.33
CA VAL A 206 2.12 -4.35 0.31
C VAL A 206 1.91 -4.87 -1.11
N GLY A 207 1.55 -6.14 -1.23
CA GLY A 207 1.23 -6.77 -2.50
C GLY A 207 -0.25 -7.08 -2.63
N VAL A 208 -0.77 -6.94 -3.86
CA VAL A 208 -2.08 -7.45 -4.27
C VAL A 208 -1.85 -8.63 -5.19
N GLN A 209 -2.17 -9.84 -4.72
CA GLN A 209 -1.91 -11.07 -5.45
C GLN A 209 -3.20 -11.61 -6.08
N LEU A 210 -3.11 -11.94 -7.38
CA LEU A 210 -4.19 -12.50 -8.20
C LEU A 210 -4.08 -14.02 -8.34
N VAL A 211 -2.85 -14.53 -8.41
CA VAL A 211 -2.54 -15.96 -8.56
C VAL A 211 -1.44 -16.33 -7.57
N ARG A 212 -1.57 -17.48 -6.91
CA ARG A 212 -0.63 -18.03 -5.92
C ARG A 212 -0.52 -19.55 -6.10
N GLY A 213 0.69 -20.10 -5.93
CA GLY A 213 1.00 -21.52 -6.05
C GLY A 213 2.32 -21.72 -6.78
N ASP A 214 2.39 -22.76 -7.61
CA ASP A 214 3.54 -23.04 -8.49
C ASP A 214 3.84 -21.89 -9.46
N VAL A 215 2.82 -21.09 -9.77
CA VAL A 215 2.95 -19.79 -10.42
C VAL A 215 2.34 -18.72 -9.52
N SER A 216 2.93 -17.52 -9.54
CA SER A 216 2.40 -16.38 -8.80
C SER A 216 2.33 -15.13 -9.68
N LEU A 217 1.30 -14.33 -9.48
CA LEU A 217 1.09 -13.08 -10.21
C LEU A 217 0.47 -12.03 -9.28
N GLY A 218 1.15 -10.90 -9.09
CA GLY A 218 0.67 -9.84 -8.23
C GLY A 218 1.30 -8.48 -8.51
N ALA A 219 0.68 -7.42 -8.03
CA ALA A 219 1.21 -6.06 -8.07
C ALA A 219 1.79 -5.68 -6.70
N LEU A 220 2.77 -4.79 -6.70
CA LEU A 220 3.32 -4.19 -5.49
C LEU A 220 2.85 -2.75 -5.36
N GLY A 221 2.71 -2.29 -4.13
CA GLY A 221 2.48 -0.90 -3.78
C GLY A 221 2.94 -0.62 -2.36
N THR A 222 2.47 0.49 -1.82
CA THR A 222 2.83 1.00 -0.51
C THR A 222 1.58 1.21 0.35
N VAL A 223 1.67 0.88 1.63
CA VAL A 223 0.63 1.13 2.62
C VAL A 223 0.56 2.62 2.93
N THR A 224 -0.63 3.20 2.81
CA THR A 224 -0.89 4.60 3.13
C THR A 224 -1.27 4.79 4.60
N TYR A 225 -2.17 3.95 5.08
CA TYR A 225 -2.81 4.12 6.38
C TYR A 225 -3.22 2.77 6.94
N VAL A 226 -3.06 2.59 8.25
CA VAL A 226 -3.45 1.39 8.98
C VAL A 226 -4.22 1.80 10.22
N ASP A 227 -5.36 1.17 10.45
CA ASP A 227 -6.21 1.43 11.61
C ASP A 227 -6.95 0.15 12.00
N GLU A 228 -6.70 -0.35 13.21
CA GLU A 228 -7.31 -1.57 13.76
C GLU A 228 -7.31 -2.76 12.77
N GLY A 229 -6.21 -2.97 12.05
CA GLY A 229 -6.08 -4.04 11.06
C GLY A 229 -6.64 -3.73 9.67
N LYS A 230 -7.37 -2.62 9.50
CA LYS A 230 -7.78 -2.11 8.19
C LYS A 230 -6.63 -1.36 7.53
N VAL A 231 -6.49 -1.53 6.22
CA VAL A 231 -5.36 -1.02 5.44
C VAL A 231 -5.88 -0.24 4.23
N LEU A 232 -5.30 0.93 3.99
CA LEU A 232 -5.42 1.69 2.74
C LEU A 232 -4.09 1.65 1.97
N ALA A 233 -4.15 1.51 0.65
CA ALA A 233 -2.96 1.48 -0.20
C ALA A 233 -3.22 2.00 -1.63
N PHE A 234 -2.14 2.07 -2.41
CA PHE A 234 -2.04 2.47 -3.83
C PHE A 234 -2.37 3.94 -4.13
N GLY A 235 -3.36 4.56 -3.46
CA GLY A 235 -3.79 5.92 -3.81
C GLY A 235 -4.40 6.04 -5.22
N HIS A 236 -4.63 4.93 -5.90
CA HIS A 236 -5.28 4.81 -7.21
C HIS A 236 -5.92 3.41 -7.33
N PRO A 237 -6.91 3.21 -8.20
CA PRO A 237 -7.48 1.88 -8.40
C PRO A 237 -6.43 0.92 -8.97
N PHE A 238 -6.49 -0.34 -8.57
CA PHE A 238 -5.70 -1.40 -9.18
C PHE A 238 -6.34 -1.85 -10.49
N LEU A 239 -7.52 -2.48 -10.41
CA LEU A 239 -8.32 -2.91 -11.57
C LEU A 239 -9.65 -2.16 -11.66
N LYS A 240 -9.92 -1.26 -10.70
CA LYS A 240 -11.18 -0.51 -10.54
C LYS A 240 -12.41 -1.43 -10.52
N ARG A 241 -12.30 -2.59 -9.86
CA ARG A 241 -13.36 -3.63 -9.88
C ARG A 241 -14.51 -3.39 -8.92
N GLY A 242 -14.47 -2.30 -8.18
CA GLY A 242 -15.43 -2.11 -7.11
C GLY A 242 -15.11 -3.09 -5.99
N GLN A 243 -16.09 -3.86 -5.58
CA GLN A 243 -15.91 -4.84 -4.51
C GLN A 243 -15.05 -6.01 -5.00
N THR A 244 -14.06 -6.39 -4.20
CA THR A 244 -13.06 -7.39 -4.56
C THR A 244 -12.82 -8.38 -3.44
N GLY A 245 -12.02 -9.40 -3.73
CA GLY A 245 -11.49 -10.36 -2.77
C GLY A 245 -10.07 -10.74 -3.17
N PHE A 246 -9.21 -9.74 -3.42
CA PHE A 246 -7.83 -10.03 -3.76
C PHE A 246 -7.05 -10.44 -2.51
N LEU A 247 -5.98 -11.21 -2.71
CA LEU A 247 -5.08 -11.59 -1.62
C LEU A 247 -4.20 -10.40 -1.27
N MET A 248 -4.26 -9.95 -0.01
CA MET A 248 -3.31 -8.98 0.52
C MET A 248 -2.07 -9.74 1.01
N THR A 249 -0.90 -9.28 0.58
CA THR A 249 0.37 -9.89 0.95
C THR A 249 1.34 -8.86 1.51
N ASN A 250 2.26 -9.27 2.37
CA ASN A 250 3.49 -8.51 2.57
C ASN A 250 4.33 -8.56 1.28
N ALA A 251 5.33 -7.69 1.15
CA ALA A 251 6.15 -7.64 -0.05
C ALA A 251 7.61 -7.32 0.26
N TYR A 252 8.50 -7.94 -0.49
CA TYR A 252 9.94 -7.67 -0.47
C TYR A 252 10.33 -6.91 -1.73
N VAL A 253 11.10 -5.83 -1.57
CA VAL A 253 11.61 -5.05 -2.71
C VAL A 253 13.09 -5.39 -2.89
N PHE A 254 13.48 -5.95 -4.02
CA PHE A 254 14.91 -6.13 -4.32
C PHE A 254 15.58 -4.79 -4.56
N THR A 255 14.99 -4.01 -5.47
CA THR A 255 15.49 -2.70 -5.88
C THR A 255 14.44 -1.99 -6.74
N THR A 256 14.77 -0.79 -7.19
CA THR A 256 14.07 -0.04 -8.23
C THR A 256 14.86 -0.09 -9.53
N ILE A 257 14.17 -0.32 -10.65
CA ILE A 257 14.75 -0.22 -11.99
C ILE A 257 14.31 1.10 -12.61
N ARG A 258 15.28 1.87 -13.13
CA ARG A 258 15.03 3.09 -13.89
C ARG A 258 14.52 2.73 -15.27
N GLY A 259 13.35 3.24 -15.63
CA GLY A 259 12.73 3.02 -16.94
C GLY A 259 12.62 4.31 -17.75
N ILE A 260 12.67 4.19 -19.07
CA ILE A 260 12.48 5.33 -19.99
C ILE A 260 11.03 5.84 -19.91
N GLU A 261 10.06 4.91 -19.93
CA GLU A 261 8.64 5.26 -19.77
C GLU A 261 8.30 5.57 -18.32
N SER A 262 8.64 4.66 -17.41
CA SER A 262 8.47 4.82 -15.97
C SER A 262 9.43 3.89 -15.24
N SER A 263 10.02 4.39 -14.16
CA SER A 263 10.75 3.55 -13.20
C SER A 263 9.77 2.66 -12.43
N PHE A 264 10.23 1.50 -11.95
CA PHE A 264 9.38 0.55 -11.23
C PHE A 264 10.17 -0.25 -10.17
N LYS A 265 9.48 -0.66 -9.10
CA LYS A 265 10.02 -1.59 -8.11
C LYS A 265 10.06 -3.00 -8.68
N VAL A 266 11.19 -3.67 -8.48
CA VAL A 266 11.33 -5.11 -8.67
C VAL A 266 11.31 -5.76 -7.31
N GLY A 267 10.33 -6.62 -7.09
CA GLY A 267 10.09 -7.25 -5.82
C GLY A 267 9.24 -8.50 -5.97
N SER A 268 8.95 -9.14 -4.85
CA SER A 268 8.09 -10.31 -4.79
C SER A 268 7.03 -10.14 -3.71
N THR A 269 5.84 -10.66 -3.98
CA THR A 269 4.78 -10.82 -2.98
C THR A 269 5.14 -11.97 -2.05
N GLY A 270 5.03 -11.78 -0.74
CA GLY A 270 5.32 -12.82 0.24
C GLY A 270 4.07 -13.55 0.72
N GLU A 271 3.89 -13.58 2.03
CA GLU A 271 2.81 -14.32 2.68
C GLU A 271 1.46 -13.60 2.54
N VAL A 272 0.37 -14.38 2.44
CA VAL A 272 -0.97 -13.80 2.51
C VAL A 272 -1.24 -13.42 3.96
N ILE A 273 -1.51 -12.14 4.16
CA ILE A 273 -1.77 -11.55 5.49
C ILE A 273 -3.18 -11.00 5.61
N GLY A 274 -3.98 -11.04 4.54
CA GLY A 274 -5.36 -10.57 4.58
C GLY A 274 -6.03 -10.51 3.20
N THR A 275 -7.01 -9.61 3.08
CA THR A 275 -7.79 -9.42 1.86
C THR A 275 -7.91 -7.95 1.48
N ILE A 276 -7.88 -7.68 0.17
CA ILE A 276 -8.29 -6.39 -0.39
C ILE A 276 -9.74 -6.51 -0.86
N SER A 277 -10.64 -5.86 -0.11
CA SER A 277 -12.09 -5.95 -0.31
C SER A 277 -12.67 -4.82 -1.16
N GLN A 278 -11.92 -3.72 -1.34
CA GLN A 278 -12.33 -2.59 -2.15
C GLN A 278 -11.21 -2.17 -3.12
N ASP A 279 -11.58 -1.95 -4.37
CA ASP A 279 -10.74 -1.40 -5.42
C ASP A 279 -11.51 -0.28 -6.14
N ARG A 280 -11.24 0.96 -5.76
CA ARG A 280 -12.02 2.16 -6.15
C ARG A 280 -11.10 3.27 -6.66
N GLY A 281 -11.72 4.33 -7.17
CA GLY A 281 -10.98 5.47 -7.74
C GLY A 281 -9.98 6.12 -6.79
N ALA A 282 -10.18 6.05 -5.46
CA ALA A 282 -9.25 6.64 -4.49
C ALA A 282 -8.07 5.72 -4.12
N GLY A 283 -8.10 4.44 -4.49
CA GLY A 283 -7.17 3.46 -3.92
C GLY A 283 -7.80 2.10 -3.70
N ILE A 284 -7.10 1.30 -2.92
CA ILE A 284 -7.58 0.00 -2.44
C ILE A 284 -7.71 0.01 -0.92
N ALA A 285 -8.67 -0.76 -0.42
CA ALA A 285 -8.85 -0.99 1.01
C ALA A 285 -9.01 -2.48 1.32
N GLY A 286 -8.52 -2.87 2.47
CA GLY A 286 -8.52 -4.25 2.92
C GLY A 286 -8.41 -4.40 4.42
N GLU A 287 -8.38 -5.64 4.87
CA GLU A 287 -8.31 -6.00 6.27
C GLU A 287 -7.33 -7.17 6.46
N MET A 288 -6.45 -7.02 7.45
CA MET A 288 -5.51 -8.06 7.85
C MET A 288 -6.22 -9.18 8.60
N ASN A 289 -5.68 -10.39 8.53
CA ASN A 289 -6.22 -11.60 9.16
C ASN A 289 -7.63 -12.02 8.69
N LEU A 290 -8.15 -11.38 7.64
CA LEU A 290 -9.35 -11.79 6.94
C LEU A 290 -8.98 -12.27 5.53
N TYR A 291 -9.40 -13.47 5.14
CA TYR A 291 -8.97 -14.09 3.89
C TYR A 291 -10.13 -14.25 2.90
N PRO A 292 -9.92 -13.97 1.60
CA PRO A 292 -10.97 -14.13 0.61
C PRO A 292 -11.15 -15.60 0.23
N GLY A 293 -12.32 -15.92 -0.35
CA GLY A 293 -12.51 -17.20 -1.02
C GLY A 293 -11.59 -17.31 -2.25
N VAL A 294 -10.92 -18.45 -2.40
CA VAL A 294 -10.05 -18.75 -3.53
C VAL A 294 -10.63 -19.86 -4.38
N VAL A 295 -10.43 -19.80 -5.69
CA VAL A 295 -10.83 -20.87 -6.62
C VAL A 295 -9.61 -21.76 -6.86
N PRO A 296 -9.59 -23.01 -6.36
CA PRO A 296 -8.47 -23.91 -6.59
C PRO A 296 -8.43 -24.30 -8.07
N MET A 297 -7.27 -24.16 -8.69
CA MET A 297 -7.02 -24.59 -10.06
C MET A 297 -5.88 -25.62 -10.05
N ARG A 298 -6.10 -26.76 -10.69
CA ARG A 298 -5.07 -27.78 -10.92
C ARG A 298 -4.88 -27.92 -12.42
N MET A 299 -3.63 -27.82 -12.84
CA MET A 299 -3.23 -28.04 -14.23
C MET A 299 -2.30 -29.24 -14.26
N ASN A 300 -2.59 -30.21 -15.11
CA ASN A 300 -1.66 -31.27 -15.44
C ASN A 300 -0.96 -30.84 -16.72
N ILE A 301 0.36 -30.73 -16.67
CA ILE A 301 1.21 -30.35 -17.79
C ILE A 301 1.82 -31.63 -18.36
#